data_AF-A0A5K1BEJ6-F1
#
_entry.id   AF-A0A5K1BEJ6-F1
#
_cell.length_a   1.000
_cell.length_b   1.000
_cell.length_c   1.000
_cell.angle_alpha   90.00
_cell.angle_beta   90.00
_cell.angle_gamma   90.00
#
_symmetry.space_group_name_H-M   'P 1'
#
loop_
_entity.id
_entity.type
_entity.pdbx_description
1 polymer ?
#
loop_
_entity_poly.entity_id
_entity_poly.type
_entity_poly.pdbx_seq_one_letter_code
_entity_poly.pdbx_strand_id
1 'polypeptide(L)' 'AITKLEQALEVNPRKHDTLWCLGNAHTSHAFLTPEHDVAMGYFKKASQCFQQAVEE' A
#
# COMPACT_ATOMS: atom_id res chain seq x y z
N ALA A 1 5.36 -4.36 -8.24
CA ALA A 1 4.25 -3.38 -8.31
C ALA A 1 4.48 -2.23 -7.32
N ILE A 2 4.67 -2.55 -6.03
CA ILE A 2 4.93 -1.57 -4.93
C ILE A 2 5.92 -0.47 -5.34
N THR A 3 7.14 -0.81 -5.78
CA THR A 3 8.17 0.18 -6.16
C THR A 3 7.72 1.17 -7.23
N LYS A 4 6.97 0.73 -8.25
CA LYS A 4 6.47 1.63 -9.30
C LYS A 4 5.37 2.56 -8.80
N LEU A 5 4.58 2.11 -7.83
CA LEU A 5 3.53 2.90 -7.19
C LEU A 5 4.12 3.91 -6.22
N GLU A 6 5.17 3.55 -5.48
CA GLU A 6 5.96 4.47 -4.65
C GLU A 6 6.56 5.60 -5.50
N GLN A 7 7.18 5.27 -6.65
CA GLN A 7 7.68 6.27 -7.60
C GLN A 7 6.57 7.17 -8.16
N ALA A 8 5.37 6.63 -8.38
CA ALA A 8 4.24 7.44 -8.82
C ALA A 8 3.76 8.43 -7.73
N LEU A 9 3.89 8.06 -6.46
CA LEU A 9 3.62 8.98 -5.33
C LEU A 9 4.69 10.06 -5.19
N GLU A 10 5.94 9.83 -5.60
CA GLU A 10 6.94 10.92 -5.63
C GLU A 10 6.54 12.03 -6.62
N VAL A 11 5.87 11.67 -7.72
CA VAL A 11 5.39 12.62 -8.73
C VAL A 11 4.08 13.29 -8.33
N ASN A 12 3.12 12.51 -7.83
CA ASN A 12 1.88 13.03 -7.25
C ASN A 12 1.59 12.30 -5.93
N PRO A 13 2.00 12.88 -4.79
CA PRO A 13 1.86 12.26 -3.47
C PRO A 13 0.42 12.02 -3.07
N ARG A 14 -0.49 12.74 -3.74
CA ARG A 14 -1.89 12.84 -3.42
C ARG A 14 -2.79 12.40 -4.56
N LYS A 15 -2.44 11.24 -5.12
CA LYS A 15 -3.30 10.58 -6.11
C LYS A 15 -3.99 9.42 -5.42
N HIS A 16 -5.25 9.63 -5.04
CA HIS A 16 -6.14 8.62 -4.45
C HIS A 16 -5.98 7.23 -5.09
N ASP A 17 -6.07 7.14 -6.42
CA ASP A 17 -5.94 5.86 -7.13
C ASP A 17 -4.60 5.16 -6.91
N THR A 18 -3.50 5.93 -6.82
CA THR A 18 -2.16 5.39 -6.59
C THR A 18 -2.04 4.86 -5.17
N LEU A 19 -2.57 5.60 -4.18
CA LEU A 19 -2.61 5.17 -2.78
C LEU A 19 -3.46 3.90 -2.61
N TRP A 20 -4.64 3.84 -3.25
CA TRP A 20 -5.49 2.66 -3.25
C TRP A 20 -4.79 1.44 -3.88
N CYS A 21 -4.14 1.62 -5.03
CA CYS A 21 -3.38 0.56 -5.68
C CYS A 21 -2.20 0.08 -4.83
N LEU A 22 -1.51 0.99 -4.14
CA LEU A 22 -0.40 0.66 -3.25
C LEU A 22 -0.87 -0.15 -2.05
N GLY A 23 -2.01 0.23 -1.46
CA GLY A 23 -2.65 -0.55 -0.40
C GLY A 23 -2.98 -1.98 -0.85
N ASN A 24 -3.59 -2.13 -2.02
CA ASN A 24 -3.89 -3.45 -2.58
C ASN A 24 -2.64 -4.30 -2.85
N ALA A 25 -1.55 -3.66 -3.32
CA ALA A 25 -0.29 -4.35 -3.54
C ALA A 25 0.32 -4.87 -2.23
N HIS A 26 0.24 -4.09 -1.15
CA HIS A 26 0.65 -4.53 0.18
C HIS A 26 -0.24 -5.65 0.73
N THR A 27 -1.57 -5.54 0.61
CA THR A 27 -2.52 -6.60 1.02
C THR A 27 -2.26 -7.92 0.29
N SER A 28 -2.06 -7.87 -1.03
CA SER A 28 -1.75 -9.06 -1.82
C SER A 28 -0.43 -9.69 -1.38
N HIS A 29 0.58 -8.87 -1.08
CA HIS A 29 1.86 -9.36 -0.59
C HIS A 29 1.76 -9.98 0.82
N ALA A 30 0.96 -9.38 1.70
CA ALA A 30 0.69 -9.92 3.03
C ALA A 30 0.06 -11.32 2.96
N PHE A 31 -0.94 -11.52 2.10
CA PHE A 31 -1.57 -12.84 1.92
C PHE A 31 -0.62 -13.92 1.38
N LEU A 32 0.42 -13.52 0.64
CA LEU A 32 1.44 -14.43 0.12
C LEU A 32 2.62 -14.64 1.07
N THR A 33 2.65 -13.94 2.21
CA THR A 33 3.72 -14.01 3.20
C THR A 33 3.33 -15.00 4.32
N PRO A 34 4.05 -16.13 4.47
CA PRO A 34 3.70 -17.13 5.49
C PRO A 34 4.08 -16.69 6.91
N GLU A 35 5.07 -15.82 7.08
CA GLU A 35 5.48 -15.30 8.38
C GLU A 35 4.47 -14.25 8.88
N HIS A 36 3.77 -14.57 9.98
CA HIS A 36 2.71 -13.74 10.53
C HIS A 36 3.17 -12.29 10.79
N ASP A 37 4.29 -12.10 11.47
CA ASP A 37 4.78 -10.76 11.83
C ASP A 37 5.12 -9.92 10.59
N VAL A 38 5.67 -10.58 9.56
CA VAL A 38 6.01 -9.93 8.29
C VAL A 38 4.74 -9.56 7.52
N ALA A 39 3.78 -10.49 7.43
CA ALA A 39 2.47 -10.25 6.83
C ALA A 39 1.71 -9.11 7.52
N MET A 40 1.73 -9.07 8.86
CA MET A 40 1.14 -7.99 9.65
C MET A 40 1.78 -6.63 9.36
N GLY A 41 3.10 -6.60 9.13
CA GLY A 41 3.80 -5.40 8.66
C GLY A 41 3.24 -4.87 7.34
N TYR A 42 2.95 -5.75 6.39
CA TYR A 42 2.33 -5.38 5.12
C TYR A 42 0.87 -4.94 5.26
N PHE A 43 0.05 -5.62 6.08
CA PHE A 43 -1.32 -5.19 6.34
C PHE A 43 -1.40 -3.81 7.00
N LYS A 44 -0.45 -3.49 7.88
CA LYS A 44 -0.36 -2.15 8.49
C LYS A 44 -0.07 -1.08 7.44
N LYS A 45 0.89 -1.33 6.54
CA LYS A 45 1.18 -0.42 5.41
C LYS A 45 -0.03 -0.24 4.51
N ALA A 46 -0.73 -1.33 4.18
CA ALA A 46 -1.94 -1.28 3.36
C ALA A 46 -3.01 -0.38 4.00
N SER A 47 -3.26 -0.56 5.29
CA SER A 47 -4.23 0.24 6.05
C SER A 47 -3.88 1.73 6.04
N GLN A 48 -2.60 2.07 6.17
CA GLN A 48 -2.14 3.47 6.08
C GLN A 48 -2.40 4.06 4.69
N CYS A 49 -2.10 3.32 3.62
CA CYS A 49 -2.38 3.78 2.26
C CYS A 49 -3.88 4.01 2.01
N PHE A 50 -4.74 3.11 2.50
CA PHE A 50 -6.19 3.28 2.35
C PHE A 50 -6.72 4.47 3.15
N GLN A 51 -6.21 4.68 4.37
CA GLN A 51 -6.58 5.84 5.17
C GLN A 51 -6.20 7.14 4.45
N GLN A 52 -4.97 7.24 3.94
CA GLN A 52 -4.51 8.39 3.17
C GLN A 52 -5.32 8.60 1.89
N ALA A 53 -5.74 7.53 1.22
CA ALA A 53 -6.59 7.64 0.05
C ALA A 53 -7.94 8.30 0.42
N VAL A 54 -8.58 7.87 1.51
CA VAL A 54 -9.91 8.38 1.90
C VAL A 54 -9.86 9.79 2.51
N GLU A 55 -8.75 10.19 3.11
CA GLU A 55 -8.59 11.52 3.74
C GLU A 55 -8.34 12.67 2.75
N GLU A 56 -8.21 12.38 1.46
CA GLU A 56 -8.17 13.38 0.37
C GLU A 56 -9.54 13.82 -0.14
#